data_AF-A0AAD6I956-F1
#
_entry.id   AF-A0AAD6I956-F1
#
_cell.length_a   1.000
_cell.length_b   1.000
_cell.length_c   1.000
_cell.angle_alpha   90.00
_cell.angle_beta   90.00
_cell.angle_gamma   90.00
#
_symmetry.space_group_name_H-M   'P 1'
#
loop_
_entity.id
_entity.type
_entity.pdbx_description
1 polymer ?
#
loop_
_entity_poly.entity_id
_entity_poly.type
_entity_poly.pdbx_seq_one_letter_code
_entity_poly.pdbx_strand_id
1 'polypeptide(L)'
;MVPGSKGLIIRACYCWEEQVFLVWEPVELSVSHILASRCTITVCQITAIVRPVLEGIQYLRGQGRAFAVLSAGTLSLTEFGGVTPCGSGSGTSCKIDAAEMDAATMELFAVAEVVERLIMKNPSQYPWSAEVKSLPDELKRCNSPEMLLRSKPSEQLGDEGELKMLVNAANKTAYHNLESSMI
;
A
#
# COMPACT_ATOMS: atom_id res chain seq x y z
N MET A 1 19.90 -3.20 -3.26
CA MET A 1 18.67 -3.59 -3.99
C MET A 1 18.17 -4.87 -3.37
N VAL A 2 17.03 -4.82 -2.67
CA VAL A 2 16.31 -6.03 -2.25
C VAL A 2 15.56 -6.54 -3.49
N PRO A 3 15.75 -7.80 -3.91
CA PRO A 3 15.00 -8.36 -5.02
C PRO A 3 13.57 -8.65 -4.54
N GLY A 4 12.59 -7.88 -5.03
CA GLY A 4 11.16 -8.09 -4.74
C GLY A 4 10.34 -6.82 -4.60
N SER A 5 10.96 -5.68 -4.28
CA SER A 5 10.25 -4.42 -4.03
C SER A 5 10.35 -3.50 -5.25
N LYS A 6 9.47 -3.66 -6.24
CA LYS A 6 9.37 -2.73 -7.36
C LYS A 6 8.43 -1.58 -6.97
N GLY A 7 8.98 -0.52 -6.37
CA GLY A 7 8.29 0.76 -6.28
C GLY A 7 8.23 1.45 -7.65
N LEU A 8 7.29 2.39 -7.86
CA LEU A 8 7.18 3.15 -9.10
C LEU A 8 8.53 3.74 -9.53
N ILE A 9 8.97 3.37 -10.73
CA ILE A 9 10.24 3.83 -11.31
C ILE A 9 9.96 5.08 -12.16
N ILE A 10 10.73 6.15 -11.95
CA ILE A 10 10.77 7.28 -12.91
C ILE A 10 11.30 6.73 -14.23
N ARG A 11 10.46 6.72 -15.26
CA ARG A 11 10.79 6.24 -16.60
C ARG A 11 11.54 7.28 -17.40
N ALA A 12 11.15 8.54 -17.28
CA ALA A 12 11.78 9.63 -17.99
C ALA A 12 11.60 10.96 -17.25
N CYS A 13 12.53 11.88 -17.49
CA CYS A 13 12.43 13.29 -17.13
C CYS A 13 12.75 14.08 -18.40
N TYR A 14 11.86 14.97 -18.83
CA TYR A 14 12.13 15.87 -19.93
C TYR A 14 11.69 17.29 -19.61
N CYS A 15 12.43 18.25 -20.14
CA CYS A 15 12.11 19.67 -20.03
C CYS A 15 11.53 20.15 -21.35
N TRP A 16 10.37 20.78 -21.32
CA TRP A 16 9.74 21.40 -22.48
C TRP A 16 9.14 22.74 -22.06
N GLU A 17 9.46 23.82 -22.78
CA GLU A 17 8.93 25.17 -22.52
C GLU A 17 8.95 25.56 -21.03
N GLU A 18 10.13 25.47 -20.41
CA GLU A 18 10.37 25.79 -18.98
C GLU A 18 9.63 24.90 -17.97
N GLN A 19 8.93 23.87 -18.42
CA GLN A 19 8.24 22.90 -17.57
C GLN A 19 9.03 21.58 -17.51
N VAL A 20 9.08 20.99 -16.32
CA VAL A 20 9.68 19.67 -16.08
C VAL A 20 8.57 18.64 -16.04
N PHE A 21 8.65 17.66 -16.93
CA PHE A 21 7.73 16.53 -17.00
C PHE A 21 8.42 15.30 -16.44
N LEU A 22 7.82 14.72 -15.39
CA LEU A 22 8.25 13.46 -14.81
C LEU A 22 7.29 12.36 -15.26
N VAL A 23 7.80 11.38 -15.99
CA VAL A 23 7.03 10.22 -16.44
C VAL A 23 7.28 9.07 -15.47
N TRP A 24 6.21 8.59 -14.87
CA TRP A 24 6.21 7.49 -13.91
C TRP A 24 5.61 6.24 -14.54
N GLU A 25 5.83 5.09 -13.91
CA GLU A 25 5.00 3.92 -14.20
C GLU A 25 3.50 4.26 -13.97
N PRO A 26 2.60 3.75 -14.83
CA PRO A 26 1.18 4.04 -14.70
C PRO A 26 0.64 3.48 -13.37
N VAL A 27 -0.03 4.35 -12.63
CA VAL A 27 -0.84 3.98 -11.46
C VAL A 27 -2.27 3.79 -11.94
N GLU A 28 -2.87 2.64 -11.62
CA GLU A 28 -4.25 2.35 -12.00
C GLU A 28 -5.24 2.94 -10.99
N LEU A 29 -5.02 2.68 -9.70
CA LEU A 29 -5.93 3.10 -8.63
C LEU A 29 -5.25 3.09 -7.27
N SER A 30 -5.79 3.86 -6.33
CA SER A 30 -5.36 3.84 -4.92
C SER A 30 -6.14 2.83 -4.07
N VAL A 31 -5.62 2.49 -2.89
CA VAL A 31 -6.31 1.63 -1.92
C VAL A 31 -7.68 2.21 -1.51
N SER A 32 -7.86 3.53 -1.53
CA SER A 32 -9.17 4.15 -1.30
C SER A 32 -10.21 3.77 -2.37
N HIS A 33 -9.80 3.55 -3.62
CA HIS A 33 -10.70 3.05 -4.66
C HIS A 33 -11.10 1.59 -4.38
N ILE A 34 -10.18 0.77 -3.85
CA ILE A 34 -10.55 -0.57 -3.39
C ILE A 34 -11.56 -0.47 -2.25
N LEU A 35 -11.33 0.39 -1.25
CA LEU A 35 -12.27 0.59 -0.14
C LEU A 35 -13.67 1.02 -0.63
N ALA A 36 -13.74 1.84 -1.67
CA ALA A 36 -15.00 2.26 -2.27
C ALA A 36 -15.66 1.21 -3.20
N SER A 37 -14.90 0.23 -3.71
CA SER A 37 -15.42 -0.81 -4.61
C SER A 37 -16.36 -1.80 -3.91
N ARG A 38 -16.98 -2.72 -4.66
CA ARG A 38 -17.73 -3.87 -4.09
C ARG A 38 -16.87 -5.13 -3.94
N CYS A 39 -15.58 -5.06 -4.29
CA CYS A 39 -14.69 -6.22 -4.25
C CYS A 39 -14.44 -6.67 -2.82
N THR A 40 -14.48 -7.98 -2.57
CA THR A 40 -13.95 -8.54 -1.32
C THR A 40 -12.44 -8.60 -1.37
N ILE A 41 -11.80 -8.48 -0.21
CA ILE A 41 -10.33 -8.51 -0.09
C ILE A 41 -9.91 -9.80 0.62
N THR A 42 -8.87 -10.46 0.13
CA THR A 42 -8.29 -11.67 0.73
C THR A 42 -7.15 -11.34 1.70
N VAL A 43 -6.81 -12.32 2.55
CA VAL A 43 -5.63 -12.25 3.43
C VAL A 43 -4.36 -11.97 2.63
N CYS A 44 -4.16 -12.70 1.53
CA CYS A 44 -3.05 -12.55 0.62
C CYS A 44 -2.94 -11.12 0.05
N GLN A 45 -4.06 -10.52 -0.33
CA GLN A 45 -4.10 -9.16 -0.87
C GLN A 45 -3.75 -8.10 0.18
N ILE A 46 -4.18 -8.25 1.43
CA ILE A 46 -3.77 -7.35 2.52
C ILE A 46 -2.26 -7.45 2.74
N THR A 47 -1.72 -8.66 2.83
CA THR A 47 -0.28 -8.88 3.00
C THR A 47 0.53 -8.31 1.83
N ALA A 48 0.03 -8.48 0.60
CA ALA A 48 0.65 -7.92 -0.61
C ALA A 48 0.64 -6.39 -0.62
N ILE A 49 -0.33 -5.73 0.01
CA ILE A 49 -0.35 -4.27 0.18
C ILE A 49 0.58 -3.82 1.30
N VAL A 50 0.53 -4.47 2.46
CA VAL A 50 1.25 -4.03 3.67
C VAL A 50 2.75 -4.20 3.53
N ARG A 51 3.21 -5.33 2.96
CA ARG A 51 4.64 -5.67 2.94
C ARG A 51 5.50 -4.65 2.16
N PRO A 52 5.17 -4.26 0.92
CA PRO A 52 5.94 -3.24 0.21
C PRO A 52 5.96 -1.88 0.93
N VAL A 53 4.89 -1.55 1.66
CA VAL A 53 4.81 -0.32 2.45
C VAL A 53 5.79 -0.38 3.63
N LEU A 54 5.83 -1.49 4.36
CA LEU A 54 6.79 -1.70 5.45
C LEU A 54 8.24 -1.68 4.96
N GLU A 55 8.53 -2.31 3.82
CA GLU A 55 9.84 -2.26 3.17
C GLU A 55 10.22 -0.83 2.77
N GLY A 56 9.25 -0.04 2.28
CA GLY A 56 9.42 1.37 1.97
C GLY A 56 9.75 2.23 3.20
N ILE A 57 9.02 2.03 4.31
CA ILE A 57 9.27 2.71 5.59
C ILE A 57 10.68 2.39 6.08
N GLN A 58 11.06 1.10 6.11
CA GLN A 58 12.39 0.67 6.52
C GLN A 58 13.49 1.33 5.66
N TYR A 59 13.29 1.37 4.34
CA TYR A 59 14.24 1.97 3.42
C TYR A 59 14.42 3.47 3.68
N LEU A 60 13.33 4.22 3.80
CA LEU A 60 13.38 5.67 4.06
C LEU A 60 14.01 5.98 5.42
N ARG A 61 13.67 5.20 6.44
CA ARG A 61 14.27 5.33 7.78
C ARG A 61 15.79 5.16 7.73
N GLY A 62 16.29 4.17 6.98
CA GLY A 62 17.73 3.99 6.75
C GLY A 62 18.41 5.16 6.04
N GLN A 63 17.64 6.05 5.40
CA GLN A 63 18.09 7.29 4.77
C GLN A 63 17.80 8.55 5.61
N GLY A 64 17.31 8.41 6.85
CA GLY A 64 16.91 9.53 7.70
C GLY A 64 15.67 10.29 7.17
N ARG A 65 14.79 9.58 6.47
CA ARG A 65 13.57 10.13 5.83
C ARG A 65 12.33 9.35 6.27
N ALA A 66 11.18 9.98 6.12
CA ALA A 66 9.85 9.38 6.28
C ALA A 66 8.95 9.79 5.12
N PHE A 67 7.88 9.05 4.86
CA PHE A 67 6.76 9.47 4.03
C PHE A 67 6.07 10.67 4.67
N ALA A 68 5.79 11.73 3.90
CA ALA A 68 5.08 12.88 4.45
C ALA A 68 3.61 12.58 4.78
N VAL A 69 2.96 11.71 4.00
CA VAL A 69 1.56 11.32 4.20
C VAL A 69 1.37 9.86 3.82
N LEU A 70 0.90 9.05 4.77
CA LEU A 70 0.54 7.65 4.54
C LEU A 70 -0.95 7.45 4.83
N SER A 71 -1.72 7.03 3.83
CA SER A 71 -3.15 6.75 3.96
C SER A 71 -3.62 5.89 2.79
N ALA A 72 -4.84 5.35 2.87
CA ALA A 72 -5.43 4.60 1.74
C ALA A 72 -5.48 5.41 0.43
N GLY A 73 -5.52 6.74 0.50
CA GLY A 73 -5.50 7.61 -0.68
C GLY A 73 -4.11 7.80 -1.29
N THR A 74 -3.04 7.68 -0.48
CA THR A 74 -1.66 7.85 -0.96
C THR A 74 -1.03 6.52 -1.38
N LEU A 75 -1.53 5.39 -0.87
CA LEU A 75 -1.15 4.06 -1.34
C LEU A 75 -1.75 3.78 -2.72
N SER A 76 -0.88 3.70 -3.72
CA SER A 76 -1.20 3.49 -5.12
C SER A 76 -0.90 2.06 -5.56
N LEU A 77 -1.72 1.55 -6.46
CA LEU A 77 -1.62 0.20 -7.03
C LEU A 77 -1.45 0.28 -8.54
N THR A 78 -0.51 -0.50 -9.05
CA THR A 78 -0.25 -0.62 -10.49
C THR A 78 -1.10 -1.72 -11.11
N GLU A 79 -1.27 -1.69 -12.44
CA GLU A 79 -1.99 -2.72 -13.21
C GLU A 79 -1.42 -4.14 -13.03
N PHE A 80 -0.18 -4.24 -12.56
CA PHE A 80 0.53 -5.49 -12.33
C PHE A 80 0.44 -5.98 -10.89
N GLY A 81 -0.30 -5.30 -10.01
CA GLY A 81 -0.38 -5.66 -8.60
C GLY A 81 0.82 -5.18 -7.77
N GLY A 82 1.54 -4.16 -8.24
CA GLY A 82 2.57 -3.48 -7.44
C GLY A 82 1.95 -2.44 -6.51
N VAL A 83 2.52 -2.26 -5.33
CA VAL A 83 2.06 -1.26 -4.34
C VAL A 83 3.12 -0.20 -4.15
N THR A 84 2.73 1.06 -4.22
CA THR A 84 3.63 2.19 -4.01
C THR A 84 3.01 3.23 -3.08
N PRO A 85 3.69 3.63 -1.99
CA PRO A 85 3.18 4.63 -1.05
C PRO A 85 3.10 6.07 -1.56
N CYS A 86 3.64 6.33 -2.76
CA CYS A 86 3.61 7.63 -3.42
C CYS A 86 2.55 7.62 -4.52
N GLY A 87 1.47 8.36 -4.32
CA GLY A 87 0.53 8.70 -5.38
C GLY A 87 1.19 9.50 -6.50
N SER A 88 0.59 9.43 -7.69
CA SER A 88 0.99 10.21 -8.87
C SER A 88 1.11 11.70 -8.49
N GLY A 89 2.35 12.22 -8.45
CA GLY A 89 2.63 13.66 -8.40
C GLY A 89 3.09 14.28 -7.07
N SER A 90 3.13 13.56 -5.94
CA SER A 90 3.64 14.16 -4.67
C SER A 90 4.49 13.19 -3.86
N GLY A 91 5.66 12.84 -4.41
CA GLY A 91 6.71 12.13 -3.69
C GLY A 91 7.43 13.05 -2.69
N THR A 92 6.74 13.56 -1.68
CA THR A 92 7.38 14.32 -0.61
C THR A 92 7.73 13.36 0.52
N SER A 93 8.98 12.92 0.57
CA SER A 93 9.55 12.39 1.81
C SER A 93 10.03 13.57 2.66
N CYS A 94 9.69 13.64 3.94
CA CYS A 94 10.26 14.61 4.87
C CYS A 94 11.56 14.07 5.50
N LYS A 95 12.47 14.97 5.89
CA LYS A 95 13.59 14.59 6.76
C LYS A 95 13.03 14.35 8.16
N ILE A 96 13.47 13.28 8.81
CA ILE A 96 13.11 13.04 10.21
C ILE A 96 14.04 13.89 11.07
N ASP A 97 13.49 14.83 11.83
CA ASP A 97 14.25 15.49 12.90
C ASP A 97 14.28 14.57 14.13
N ALA A 98 15.43 14.49 14.80
CA ALA A 98 15.63 13.57 15.93
C ALA A 98 14.76 13.92 17.16
N ALA A 99 14.14 15.11 17.16
CA ALA A 99 13.25 15.61 18.21
C ALA A 99 11.75 15.30 17.97
N GLU A 100 11.36 14.86 16.78
CA GLU A 100 9.97 14.49 16.48
C GLU A 100 9.70 13.05 16.95
N MET A 101 8.48 12.80 17.42
CA MET A 101 7.94 11.46 17.69
C MET A 101 8.36 10.52 16.54
N ASP A 102 8.91 9.33 16.86
CA ASP A 102 9.51 8.43 15.87
C ASP A 102 8.60 8.31 14.63
N ALA A 103 8.99 8.95 13.53
CA ALA A 103 8.14 9.09 12.35
C ALA A 103 7.70 7.72 11.83
N ALA A 104 8.55 6.71 11.99
CA ALA A 104 8.24 5.32 11.68
C ALA A 104 7.06 4.80 12.52
N THR A 105 6.95 5.16 13.80
CA THR A 105 5.80 4.83 14.64
C THR A 105 4.52 5.44 14.06
N MET A 106 4.53 6.73 13.68
CA MET A 106 3.35 7.37 13.06
C MET A 106 2.96 6.72 11.73
N GLU A 107 3.94 6.36 10.90
CA GLU A 107 3.72 5.62 9.66
C GLU A 107 3.11 4.23 9.92
N LEU A 108 3.61 3.49 10.92
CA LEU A 108 3.05 2.18 11.29
C LEU A 108 1.60 2.28 11.78
N PHE A 109 1.27 3.31 12.56
CA PHE A 109 -0.11 3.60 12.95
C PHE A 109 -1.00 3.88 11.73
N ALA A 110 -0.52 4.66 10.77
CA ALA A 110 -1.25 4.93 9.54
C ALA A 110 -1.45 3.66 8.68
N VAL A 111 -0.45 2.76 8.61
CA VAL A 111 -0.62 1.45 7.98
C VAL A 111 -1.69 0.64 8.71
N ALA A 112 -1.68 0.63 10.05
CA ALA A 112 -2.67 -0.09 10.84
C ALA A 112 -4.09 0.37 10.55
N GLU A 113 -4.33 1.68 10.46
CA GLU A 113 -5.63 2.24 10.10
C GLU A 113 -6.09 1.88 8.68
N VAL A 114 -5.15 1.73 7.74
CA VAL A 114 -5.47 1.22 6.40
C VAL A 114 -5.89 -0.24 6.49
N VAL A 115 -5.14 -1.08 7.21
CA VAL A 115 -5.46 -2.50 7.37
C VAL A 115 -6.81 -2.70 8.06
N GLU A 116 -7.12 -1.95 9.11
CA GLU A 116 -8.42 -2.00 9.80
C GLU A 116 -9.57 -1.73 8.84
N ARG A 117 -9.43 -0.69 8.00
CA ARG A 117 -10.44 -0.37 7.00
C ARG A 117 -10.58 -1.46 5.93
N LEU A 118 -9.49 -2.10 5.52
CA LEU A 118 -9.54 -3.21 4.57
C LEU A 118 -10.21 -4.45 5.18
N ILE A 119 -10.00 -4.73 6.47
CA ILE A 119 -10.66 -5.83 7.20
C ILE A 119 -12.16 -5.56 7.35
N MET A 120 -12.52 -4.34 7.78
CA MET A 120 -13.92 -3.92 7.97
C MET A 120 -14.72 -3.81 6.67
N LYS A 121 -14.02 -3.74 5.53
CA LYS A 121 -14.65 -3.72 4.20
C LYS A 121 -15.44 -5.00 3.92
N ASN A 122 -14.89 -6.14 4.30
CA ASN A 122 -15.56 -7.42 4.07
C ASN A 122 -16.76 -7.59 5.01
N PRO A 123 -17.75 -8.42 4.64
CA PRO A 123 -18.86 -8.75 5.53
C PRO A 123 -18.38 -9.27 6.89
N SER A 124 -19.14 -9.00 7.96
CA SER A 124 -18.78 -9.36 9.34
C SER A 124 -18.55 -10.87 9.58
N GLN A 125 -19.09 -11.72 8.70
CA GLN A 125 -18.94 -13.17 8.75
C GLN A 125 -17.71 -13.69 7.98
N TYR A 126 -16.92 -12.81 7.36
CA TYR A 126 -15.76 -13.23 6.57
C TYR A 126 -14.73 -13.94 7.47
N PRO A 127 -14.24 -15.13 7.06
CA PRO A 127 -13.37 -15.95 7.89
C PRO A 127 -11.92 -15.45 7.85
N TRP A 128 -11.67 -14.27 8.44
CA TRP A 128 -10.33 -13.72 8.59
C TRP A 128 -9.46 -14.63 9.47
N SER A 129 -8.22 -14.86 9.03
CA SER A 129 -7.22 -15.58 9.81
C SER A 129 -6.83 -14.78 11.07
N ALA A 130 -6.32 -15.48 12.09
CA ALA A 130 -5.93 -14.83 13.35
C ALA A 130 -4.82 -13.79 13.12
N GLU A 131 -3.90 -14.09 12.20
CA GLU A 131 -2.74 -13.28 11.86
C GLU A 131 -3.17 -11.93 11.25
N VAL A 132 -4.13 -11.92 10.32
CA VAL A 132 -4.61 -10.66 9.73
C VAL A 132 -5.44 -9.86 10.73
N LYS A 133 -6.20 -10.52 11.61
CA LYS A 133 -6.96 -9.83 12.66
C LYS A 133 -6.06 -9.15 13.69
N SER A 134 -4.92 -9.76 14.03
CA SER A 134 -3.97 -9.18 14.99
C SER A 134 -3.04 -8.13 14.36
N LEU A 135 -2.91 -8.13 13.03
CA LEU A 135 -1.96 -7.27 12.32
C LEU A 135 -2.09 -5.76 12.65
N PRO A 136 -3.29 -5.15 12.74
CA PRO A 136 -3.39 -3.75 13.17
C PRO A 136 -2.86 -3.49 14.58
N ASP A 137 -3.15 -4.39 15.52
CA ASP A 137 -2.67 -4.26 16.91
C ASP A 137 -1.15 -4.45 16.98
N GLU A 138 -0.60 -5.37 16.19
CA GLU A 138 0.84 -5.57 16.06
C GLU A 138 1.53 -4.33 15.49
N LEU A 139 0.98 -3.75 14.41
CA LEU A 139 1.48 -2.51 13.80
C LEU A 139 1.50 -1.34 14.79
N LYS A 140 0.45 -1.18 15.62
CA LYS A 140 0.34 -0.13 16.64
C LYS A 140 1.27 -0.35 17.84
N ARG A 141 1.65 -1.59 18.14
CA ARG A 141 2.55 -1.95 19.25
C ARG A 141 4.02 -1.94 18.87
N CYS A 142 4.33 -2.03 17.57
CA CYS A 142 5.70 -2.06 17.09
C CYS A 142 6.28 -0.66 16.91
N ASN A 143 7.54 -0.51 17.36
CA ASN A 143 8.34 0.71 17.18
C ASN A 143 9.40 0.53 16.07
N SER A 144 9.32 -0.58 15.33
CA SER A 144 10.36 -1.03 14.38
C SER A 144 9.72 -1.86 13.26
N PRO A 145 9.69 -1.38 12.01
CA PRO A 145 9.18 -2.14 10.87
C PRO A 145 10.00 -3.41 10.59
N GLU A 146 11.27 -3.44 11.02
CA GLU A 146 12.16 -4.60 10.86
C GLU A 146 11.69 -5.81 11.66
N MET A 147 11.03 -5.61 12.80
CA MET A 147 10.45 -6.69 13.58
C MET A 147 9.24 -7.33 12.88
N LEU A 148 8.42 -6.51 12.21
CA LEU A 148 7.23 -6.94 11.48
C LEU A 148 7.56 -7.64 10.15
N LEU A 149 8.68 -7.26 9.52
CA LEU A 149 9.18 -7.95 8.32
C LEU A 149 9.85 -9.29 8.66
N ARG A 150 10.29 -9.48 9.91
CA ARG A 150 10.89 -10.73 10.42
C ARG A 150 9.87 -11.69 11.01
N SER A 151 8.77 -11.19 11.61
CA SER A 151 7.63 -12.05 11.90
C SER A 151 7.15 -12.61 10.57
N LYS A 152 6.85 -13.91 10.51
CA LYS A 152 6.38 -14.55 9.29
C LYS A 152 4.85 -14.33 9.17
N PRO A 153 4.39 -13.47 8.26
CA PRO A 153 3.28 -13.82 7.39
C PRO A 153 3.78 -14.56 6.13
N SER A 154 5.04 -15.03 6.15
CA SER A 154 5.91 -15.24 4.98
C SER A 154 5.81 -16.60 4.26
N GLU A 155 4.74 -17.38 4.43
CA GLU A 155 4.56 -18.63 3.65
C GLU A 155 3.33 -18.66 2.75
N GLN A 156 2.49 -17.62 2.80
CA GLN A 156 1.44 -17.39 1.81
C GLN A 156 1.73 -16.08 1.09
N LEU A 157 2.78 -16.10 0.27
CA LEU A 157 2.97 -15.07 -0.74
C LEU A 157 1.77 -15.20 -1.69
N GLY A 158 0.78 -14.32 -1.54
CA GLY A 158 -0.20 -14.11 -2.58
C GLY A 158 0.55 -13.85 -3.87
N ASP A 159 0.30 -14.66 -4.89
CA ASP A 159 0.84 -14.45 -6.22
C ASP A 159 0.53 -13.00 -6.63
N GLU A 160 1.48 -12.30 -7.28
CA GLU A 160 1.24 -10.95 -7.83
C GLU A 160 -0.04 -10.93 -8.70
N GLY A 161 -0.39 -12.10 -9.26
CA GLY A 161 -1.67 -12.37 -9.92
C GLY A 161 -2.92 -12.06 -9.08
N GLU A 162 -2.94 -12.30 -7.78
CA GLU A 162 -4.10 -12.04 -6.91
C GLU A 162 -4.37 -10.55 -6.72
N LEU A 163 -3.32 -9.74 -6.54
CA LEU A 163 -3.49 -8.30 -6.42
C LEU A 163 -3.81 -7.67 -7.78
N LYS A 164 -3.23 -8.18 -8.86
CA LYS A 164 -3.58 -7.81 -10.23
C LYS A 164 -5.07 -8.04 -10.53
N MET A 165 -5.62 -9.19 -10.13
CA MET A 165 -7.05 -9.47 -10.29
C MET A 165 -7.92 -8.48 -9.51
N LEU A 166 -7.53 -8.15 -8.27
CA LEU A 166 -8.23 -7.15 -7.45
C LEU A 166 -8.19 -5.77 -8.09
N VAL A 167 -7.03 -5.33 -8.58
CA VAL A 167 -6.87 -4.04 -9.27
C VAL A 167 -7.77 -4.00 -10.49
N ASN A 168 -7.78 -5.05 -11.32
CA ASN A 168 -8.64 -5.09 -12.50
C ASN A 168 -10.14 -5.04 -12.14
N ALA A 169 -10.56 -5.79 -11.12
CA ALA A 169 -11.96 -5.80 -10.65
C ALA A 169 -12.37 -4.44 -10.03
N ALA A 170 -11.51 -3.85 -9.22
CA ALA A 170 -11.73 -2.53 -8.62
C ALA A 170 -11.77 -1.43 -9.69
N ASN A 171 -10.87 -1.48 -10.67
CA ASN A 171 -10.84 -0.52 -11.79
C ASN A 171 -12.16 -0.57 -12.59
N LYS A 172 -12.60 -1.79 -12.95
CA LYS A 172 -13.86 -1.98 -13.67
C LYS A 172 -15.07 -1.50 -12.89
N THR A 173 -15.10 -1.72 -11.58
CA THR A 173 -16.26 -1.32 -10.75
C THR A 173 -16.24 0.17 -10.40
N ALA A 174 -15.07 0.77 -10.22
CA ALA A 174 -14.92 2.20 -9.90
C ALA A 174 -15.23 3.11 -11.10
N TYR A 175 -14.84 2.71 -12.32
CA TYR A 175 -15.02 3.56 -13.51
C TYR A 175 -16.24 3.21 -14.36
N HIS A 176 -16.75 1.98 -14.31
CA HIS A 176 -17.84 1.58 -15.21
C HIS A 176 -19.23 1.43 -14.57
N ASN A 177 -19.41 1.64 -13.25
CA ASN A 177 -20.72 1.50 -12.57
C ASN A 177 -21.51 0.28 -13.08
N LEU A 178 -20.83 -0.84 -13.35
CA LEU A 178 -21.50 -2.03 -13.82
C LEU A 178 -22.28 -2.58 -12.64
N GLU A 179 -23.59 -2.33 -12.64
CA GLU A 179 -24.53 -3.10 -11.86
C GLU A 179 -24.27 -4.56 -12.20
N SER A 180 -23.73 -5.29 -11.23
CA SER A 180 -23.59 -6.73 -11.30
C SER A 180 -25.00 -7.30 -11.42
N SER A 181 -25.47 -7.48 -12.65
CA SER A 181 -26.61 -8.35 -12.92
C SER A 181 -26.19 -9.75 -12.50
N MET A 182 -26.99 -10.33 -11.59
CA MET A 182 -26.84 -11.67 -11.04
C MET A 182 -26.44 -12.70 -12.11
N ILE A 183 -25.44 -13.52 -11.79
CA ILE A 183 -25.36 -14.90 -12.27
C ILE A 183 -25.35 -15.77 -11.02
#